data_AF-A0AAU5Q4N3-F1
#
_entry.id   AF-A0AAU5Q4N3-F1
#
_cell.length_a   1.000
_cell.length_b   1.000
_cell.length_c   1.000
_cell.angle_alpha   90.00
_cell.angle_beta   90.00
_cell.angle_gamma   90.00
#
_symmetry.space_group_name_H-M   'P 1'
#
loop_
_entity.id
_entity.type
_entity.pdbx_description
1 polymer ?
#
loop_
_entity_poly.entity_id
_entity_poly.type
_entity_poly.pdbx_seq_one_letter_code
_entity_poly.pdbx_strand_id
1 'polypeptide(L)'
;MTASMRARRLVASAAAAGLLAGGAALGMSGTATAAPAPASVATVVAGDGQDHHDRHDRCEWKKGHWEKKWVKGHWEKKWAHHKTWHPGHHDKHGDWHKGYWNHDRQYKWVYVPAHWDHHWVKGHWDCHHR
;
A
#
# COMPACT_ATOMS: atom_id res chain seq x y z
N MET A 1 -4.92 -27.73 -45.10
CA MET A 1 -5.43 -26.39 -44.74
C MET A 1 -5.84 -26.41 -43.28
N THR A 2 -5.34 -25.51 -42.44
CA THR A 2 -5.85 -25.26 -41.08
C THR A 2 -5.58 -23.80 -40.73
N ALA A 3 -6.61 -22.97 -40.70
CA ALA A 3 -6.51 -21.58 -40.26
C ALA A 3 -6.87 -21.47 -38.77
N SER A 4 -6.14 -20.64 -38.03
CA SER A 4 -6.56 -20.17 -36.70
C SER A 4 -6.28 -18.67 -36.62
N MET A 5 -7.32 -17.89 -36.38
CA MET A 5 -7.23 -16.43 -36.25
C MET A 5 -7.53 -16.02 -34.80
N ARG A 6 -6.66 -15.18 -34.19
CA ARG A 6 -7.14 -14.06 -33.37
C ARG A 6 -6.09 -12.97 -33.09
N ALA A 7 -6.23 -11.88 -33.86
CA ALA A 7 -6.31 -10.48 -33.38
C ALA A 7 -6.79 -10.30 -31.91
N ARG A 8 -6.64 -9.18 -31.17
CA ARG A 8 -6.19 -7.76 -31.31
C ARG A 8 -6.13 -7.19 -29.85
N ARG A 9 -5.51 -6.06 -29.45
CA ARG A 9 -4.63 -5.02 -30.03
C ARG A 9 -3.80 -4.37 -28.89
N LEU A 10 -3.13 -3.25 -29.15
CA LEU A 10 -2.50 -2.32 -28.18
C LEU A 10 -3.51 -1.26 -27.67
N VAL A 11 -3.18 -0.50 -26.61
CA VAL A 11 -3.03 0.99 -26.59
C VAL A 11 -2.85 1.54 -25.15
N ALA A 12 -2.21 2.72 -25.02
CA ALA A 12 -1.97 3.49 -23.78
C ALA A 12 -3.27 4.22 -23.28
N SER A 13 -3.33 5.14 -22.32
CA SER A 13 -2.37 6.12 -21.79
C SER A 13 -2.89 6.82 -20.51
N ALA A 14 -1.97 7.44 -19.77
CA ALA A 14 -2.09 8.64 -18.90
C ALA A 14 -3.45 9.06 -18.28
N ALA A 15 -3.43 9.30 -16.97
CA ALA A 15 -4.39 10.16 -16.27
C ALA A 15 -3.65 11.18 -15.39
N ALA A 16 -3.92 12.47 -15.61
CA ALA A 16 -3.52 13.55 -14.70
C ALA A 16 -4.56 13.71 -13.59
N ALA A 17 -4.15 14.12 -12.40
CA ALA A 17 -5.06 14.47 -11.31
C ALA A 17 -4.68 15.84 -10.74
N GLY A 18 -5.59 16.81 -10.86
CA GLY A 18 -5.44 18.16 -10.33
C GLY A 18 -6.10 18.34 -8.96
N LEU A 19 -5.42 19.12 -8.12
CA LEU A 19 -5.94 20.03 -7.07
C LEU A 19 -7.40 19.92 -6.61
N LEU A 20 -7.59 19.60 -5.32
CA LEU A 20 -8.48 20.28 -4.37
C LEU A 20 -7.77 20.19 -2.99
N ALA A 21 -7.34 21.22 -2.25
CA ALA A 21 -7.77 22.61 -2.00
C ALA A 21 -8.88 22.75 -0.92
N GLY A 22 -8.57 23.50 0.15
CA GLY A 22 -9.40 23.71 1.37
C GLY A 22 -9.02 22.76 2.52
N GLY A 23 -8.66 23.18 3.74
CA GLY A 23 -8.81 24.47 4.43
C GLY A 23 -10.10 24.49 5.27
N ALA A 24 -10.12 24.75 6.59
CA ALA A 24 -9.07 25.22 7.51
C ALA A 24 -9.34 24.82 8.99
N ALA A 25 -8.36 25.05 9.87
CA ALA A 25 -8.40 25.68 11.22
C ALA A 25 -9.64 25.53 12.15
N LEU A 26 -9.57 25.55 13.50
CA LEU A 26 -8.52 25.58 14.55
C LEU A 26 -9.27 25.36 15.91
N GLY A 27 -8.61 24.94 17.00
CA GLY A 27 -9.22 25.00 18.35
C GLY A 27 -8.66 24.02 19.39
N MET A 28 -8.36 24.50 20.61
CA MET A 28 -7.67 23.75 21.67
C MET A 28 -8.58 23.32 22.83
N SER A 29 -8.13 22.25 23.52
CA SER A 29 -8.28 21.93 24.95
C SER A 29 -9.65 21.67 25.59
N GLY A 30 -9.72 20.59 26.40
CA GLY A 30 -10.52 20.59 27.64
C GLY A 30 -11.44 19.40 27.93
N THR A 31 -10.88 18.32 28.52
CA THR A 31 -11.55 17.36 29.44
C THR A 31 -12.77 16.50 29.03
N ALA A 32 -12.70 15.23 29.43
CA ALA A 32 -13.80 14.29 29.68
C ALA A 32 -14.79 13.96 28.53
N THR A 33 -14.35 13.12 27.58
CA THR A 33 -15.28 12.38 26.71
C THR A 33 -15.84 11.16 27.42
N ALA A 34 -17.09 11.25 27.89
CA ALA A 34 -17.93 10.06 28.01
C ALA A 34 -18.04 9.40 26.62
N ALA A 35 -18.09 8.07 26.56
CA ALA A 35 -18.20 7.36 25.28
C ALA A 35 -19.49 7.81 24.56
N PRO A 36 -19.41 8.32 23.31
CA PRO A 36 -20.63 8.59 22.56
C PRO A 36 -21.32 7.26 22.29
N ALA A 37 -22.53 7.10 22.83
CA ALA A 37 -23.42 6.04 22.40
C ALA A 37 -23.57 6.11 20.88
N PRO A 38 -23.68 4.98 20.16
CA PRO A 38 -23.88 5.00 18.72
C PRO A 38 -25.21 5.68 18.42
N ALA A 39 -25.14 6.96 18.06
CA ALA A 39 -26.28 7.69 17.55
C ALA A 39 -26.73 6.97 16.27
N SER A 40 -27.92 6.38 16.33
CA SER A 40 -28.59 5.84 15.16
C SER A 40 -28.76 6.99 14.17
N VAL A 41 -27.89 7.03 13.16
CA VAL A 41 -28.01 7.94 12.01
C VAL A 41 -29.28 7.56 11.26
N ALA A 42 -30.38 8.16 11.68
CA ALA A 42 -31.58 8.30 10.87
C ALA A 42 -31.15 9.04 9.61
N THR A 43 -30.92 8.28 8.53
CA THR A 43 -30.65 8.86 7.22
C THR A 43 -31.96 9.46 6.76
N VAL A 44 -32.12 10.77 6.98
CA VAL A 44 -33.29 11.52 6.55
C VAL A 44 -33.30 11.46 5.04
N VAL A 45 -34.17 10.62 4.47
CA VAL A 45 -34.51 10.65 3.05
C VAL A 45 -35.40 11.89 2.84
N ALA A 46 -34.76 13.05 2.86
CA ALA A 46 -35.36 14.30 2.42
C ALA A 46 -35.42 14.25 0.89
N GLY A 47 -36.55 13.73 0.37
CA GLY A 47 -36.70 13.40 -1.04
C GLY A 47 -38.15 13.27 -1.50
N ASP A 48 -39.12 13.84 -0.79
CA ASP A 48 -40.44 14.14 -1.37
C ASP A 48 -40.26 15.28 -2.37
N GLY A 49 -39.98 14.91 -3.62
CA GLY A 49 -39.71 15.85 -4.71
C GLY A 49 -39.86 15.14 -6.05
N GLN A 50 -40.88 15.53 -6.81
CA GLN A 50 -41.28 14.92 -8.08
C GLN A 50 -40.13 14.60 -9.07
N ASP A 51 -40.22 13.39 -9.64
CA ASP A 51 -40.21 13.18 -11.10
C ASP A 51 -38.92 13.50 -11.89
N HIS A 52 -37.79 12.89 -11.48
CA HIS A 52 -36.54 12.88 -12.27
C HIS A 52 -35.90 11.47 -12.40
N HIS A 53 -36.36 10.75 -13.41
CA HIS A 53 -35.90 9.45 -13.94
C HIS A 53 -34.41 9.06 -13.76
N ASP A 54 -34.20 7.93 -13.08
CA ASP A 54 -33.44 6.76 -13.58
C ASP A 54 -31.99 6.98 -14.04
N ARG A 55 -31.19 7.74 -13.27
CA ARG A 55 -29.76 7.94 -13.54
C ARG A 55 -28.80 7.58 -12.41
N HIS A 56 -29.30 7.37 -11.19
CA HIS A 56 -28.49 7.13 -9.99
C HIS A 56 -28.17 5.65 -9.74
N ASP A 57 -28.95 4.72 -10.30
CA ASP A 57 -28.79 3.26 -10.11
C ASP A 57 -27.57 2.65 -10.83
N ARG A 58 -26.78 3.49 -11.49
CA ARG A 58 -25.64 3.09 -12.34
C ARG A 58 -24.30 3.08 -11.60
N CYS A 59 -24.29 3.50 -10.34
CA CYS A 59 -23.10 3.57 -9.49
C CYS A 59 -23.29 2.70 -8.24
N GLU A 60 -22.47 1.66 -8.08
CA GLU A 60 -22.47 0.81 -6.89
C GLU A 60 -21.30 1.20 -5.97
N TRP A 61 -21.55 1.30 -4.66
CA TRP A 61 -20.47 1.50 -3.69
C TRP A 61 -19.76 0.16 -3.41
N LYS A 62 -18.57 -0.01 -3.98
CA LYS A 62 -17.71 -1.16 -3.70
C LYS A 62 -16.96 -0.93 -2.39
N LYS A 63 -17.19 -1.80 -1.40
CA LYS A 63 -16.44 -1.78 -0.13
C LYS A 63 -14.96 -2.09 -0.38
N GLY A 64 -14.08 -1.41 0.36
CA GLY A 64 -12.64 -1.69 0.33
C GLY A 64 -12.34 -3.13 0.75
N HIS A 65 -11.37 -3.75 0.08
CA HIS A 65 -11.04 -5.17 0.22
C HIS A 65 -9.55 -5.43 -0.07
N TRP A 66 -9.07 -6.61 0.33
CA TRP A 66 -7.73 -7.08 -0.02
C TRP A 66 -7.73 -7.73 -1.41
N GLU A 67 -6.88 -7.23 -2.29
CA GLU A 67 -6.65 -7.81 -3.62
C GLU A 67 -5.22 -8.35 -3.74
N LYS A 68 -5.08 -9.53 -4.35
CA LYS A 68 -3.81 -10.16 -4.70
C LYS A 68 -3.33 -9.65 -6.05
N LYS A 69 -2.16 -8.98 -6.07
CA LYS A 69 -1.47 -8.60 -7.30
C LYS A 69 -0.24 -9.48 -7.51
N TRP A 70 0.04 -9.85 -8.76
CA TRP A 70 1.23 -10.61 -9.12
C TRP A 70 2.42 -9.67 -9.30
N VAL A 71 3.42 -9.76 -8.42
CA VAL A 71 4.64 -8.98 -8.50
C VAL A 71 5.68 -9.77 -9.28
N LYS A 72 6.20 -9.19 -10.36
CA LYS A 72 7.29 -9.80 -11.15
C LYS A 72 8.56 -9.88 -10.31
N GLY A 73 9.35 -10.94 -10.53
CA GLY A 73 10.65 -11.11 -9.88
C GLY A 73 11.59 -9.95 -10.22
N HIS A 74 12.32 -9.47 -9.23
CA HIS A 74 13.15 -8.28 -9.36
C HIS A 74 14.35 -8.31 -8.39
N TRP A 75 15.29 -7.40 -8.58
CA TRP A 75 16.46 -7.26 -7.71
C TRP A 75 16.19 -6.22 -6.61
N GLU A 76 16.34 -6.64 -5.36
CA GLU A 76 16.25 -5.75 -4.20
C GLU A 76 17.64 -5.56 -3.57
N LYS A 77 17.96 -4.33 -3.17
CA LYS A 77 19.19 -4.00 -2.44
C LYS A 77 18.92 -4.13 -0.93
N LYS A 78 19.40 -5.22 -0.31
CA LYS A 78 19.18 -5.53 1.10
C LYS A 78 20.42 -5.28 1.94
N TRP A 79 20.20 -4.93 3.22
CA TRP A 79 21.26 -4.95 4.22
C TRP A 79 21.58 -6.39 4.60
N ALA A 80 22.86 -6.76 4.48
CA ALA A 80 23.38 -8.06 4.90
C ALA A 80 24.32 -7.86 6.09
N HIS A 81 23.90 -8.39 7.24
CA HIS A 81 24.69 -8.38 8.47
C HIS A 81 25.68 -9.53 8.45
N HIS A 82 26.97 -9.22 8.58
CA HIS A 82 28.04 -10.20 8.72
C HIS A 82 28.62 -10.07 10.12
N LYS A 83 28.87 -11.21 10.78
CA LYS A 83 29.38 -11.26 12.14
C LYS A 83 30.63 -12.13 12.15
N THR A 84 31.77 -11.49 12.38
CA THR A 84 33.09 -12.13 12.29
C THR A 84 33.73 -12.16 13.67
N TRP A 85 34.18 -13.33 14.12
CA TRP A 85 34.92 -13.46 15.37
C TRP A 85 36.41 -13.26 15.10
N HIS A 86 37.02 -12.33 15.84
CA HIS A 86 38.47 -12.18 15.89
C HIS A 86 38.95 -12.87 17.18
N PRO A 87 39.71 -13.98 17.09
CA PRO A 87 40.24 -14.63 18.27
C PRO A 87 41.23 -13.73 19.01
N GLY A 88 41.40 -13.98 20.31
CA GLY A 88 42.43 -13.29 21.09
C GLY A 88 43.84 -13.69 20.66
N HIS A 89 44.80 -12.79 20.83
CA HIS A 89 46.19 -13.01 20.48
C HIS A 89 47.13 -12.27 21.44
N HIS A 90 48.37 -12.74 21.55
CA HIS A 90 49.45 -11.94 22.12
C HIS A 90 50.04 -11.03 21.03
N ASP A 91 50.41 -9.80 21.40
CA ASP A 91 51.18 -8.93 20.52
C ASP A 91 52.70 -9.19 20.62
N LYS A 92 53.50 -8.35 19.96
CA LYS A 92 54.96 -8.46 19.91
C LYS A 92 55.66 -8.09 21.23
N HIS A 93 54.94 -7.48 22.18
CA HIS A 93 55.43 -7.13 23.52
C HIS A 93 55.01 -8.17 24.57
N GLY A 94 54.11 -9.09 24.20
CA GLY A 94 53.62 -10.17 25.05
C GLY A 94 52.26 -9.89 25.68
N ASP A 95 51.70 -8.71 25.48
CA ASP A 95 50.41 -8.33 26.05
C ASP A 95 49.26 -9.12 25.38
N TRP A 96 48.30 -9.57 26.19
CA TRP A 96 47.17 -10.37 25.73
C TRP A 96 45.99 -9.50 25.31
N HIS A 97 45.63 -9.59 24.03
CA HIS A 97 44.46 -8.94 23.46
C HIS A 97 43.29 -9.92 23.43
N LYS A 98 42.23 -9.62 24.17
CA LYS A 98 41.00 -10.42 24.18
C LYS A 98 40.33 -10.42 22.80
N GLY A 99 39.77 -11.56 22.42
CA GLY A 99 38.99 -11.70 21.18
C GLY A 99 37.73 -10.83 21.20
N TYR A 100 37.26 -10.43 20.02
CA TYR A 100 36.09 -9.57 19.85
C TYR A 100 35.27 -9.94 18.63
N TRP A 101 33.99 -9.54 18.65
CA TRP A 101 33.10 -9.65 17.50
C TRP A 101 33.14 -8.38 16.68
N ASN A 102 33.43 -8.48 15.38
CA ASN A 102 33.13 -7.43 14.43
C ASN A 102 31.73 -7.66 13.80
N HIS A 103 31.05 -6.55 13.49
CA HIS A 103 29.66 -6.52 13.04
C HIS A 103 29.53 -5.64 11.78
N ASP A 104 29.88 -6.21 10.63
CA ASP A 104 29.88 -5.50 9.36
C ASP A 104 28.48 -5.47 8.75
N ARG A 105 28.08 -4.30 8.25
CA ARG A 105 26.82 -4.08 7.52
C ARG A 105 27.14 -3.64 6.10
N GLN A 106 26.88 -4.53 5.15
CA GLN A 106 27.07 -4.24 3.73
C GLN A 106 25.77 -4.42 2.95
N TYR A 107 25.61 -3.65 1.88
CA TYR A 107 24.51 -3.83 0.95
C TYR A 107 24.80 -4.98 -0.01
N LYS A 108 23.85 -5.90 -0.15
CA LYS A 108 23.90 -6.99 -1.13
C LYS A 108 22.66 -6.94 -2.01
N TRP A 109 22.85 -7.08 -3.32
CA TRP A 109 21.75 -7.31 -4.24
C TRP A 109 21.26 -8.76 -4.09
N VAL A 110 19.95 -8.91 -3.86
CA VAL A 110 19.28 -10.20 -3.71
C VAL A 110 18.17 -10.26 -4.74
N TYR A 111 18.13 -11.33 -5.53
CA TYR A 111 17.02 -11.57 -6.43
C TYR A 111 15.82 -12.08 -5.64
N VAL A 112 14.69 -11.39 -5.76
CA VAL A 112 13.41 -11.79 -5.18
C VAL A 112 12.57 -12.41 -6.28
N PRO A 113 12.20 -13.71 -6.17
CA PRO A 113 11.30 -14.36 -7.11
C PRO A 113 9.94 -13.67 -7.23
N ALA A 114 9.26 -13.92 -8.34
CA ALA A 114 7.89 -13.46 -8.53
C ALA A 114 6.97 -14.05 -7.45
N HIS A 115 6.08 -13.23 -6.89
CA HIS A 115 5.23 -13.61 -5.77
C HIS A 115 3.90 -12.86 -5.79
N TRP A 116 2.92 -13.37 -5.04
CA TRP A 116 1.67 -12.67 -4.77
C TRP A 116 1.86 -11.69 -3.60
N ASP A 117 1.61 -10.42 -3.86
CA ASP A 117 1.52 -9.39 -2.83
C ASP A 117 0.05 -9.02 -2.59
N HIS A 118 -0.30 -8.69 -1.35
CA HIS A 118 -1.65 -8.29 -0.98
C HIS A 118 -1.68 -6.78 -0.76
N HIS A 119 -2.60 -6.09 -1.44
CA HIS A 119 -2.79 -4.66 -1.24
C HIS A 119 -4.25 -4.35 -0.94
N TRP A 120 -4.47 -3.29 -0.16
CA TRP A 120 -5.80 -2.84 0.20
C TRP A 120 -6.34 -1.89 -0.86
N VAL A 121 -7.37 -2.33 -1.58
CA VAL A 121 -8.13 -1.48 -2.48
C VAL A 121 -9.09 -0.64 -1.64
N LYS A 122 -9.00 0.68 -1.74
CA LYS A 122 -9.94 1.58 -1.07
C LYS A 122 -11.33 1.42 -1.67
N GLY A 123 -12.37 1.56 -0.84
CA GLY A 123 -13.74 1.58 -1.32
C GLY A 123 -13.98 2.76 -2.27
N HIS A 124 -14.72 2.53 -3.33
CA HIS A 124 -14.99 3.51 -4.39
C HIS A 124 -16.37 3.28 -4.99
N TRP A 125 -16.89 4.32 -5.65
CA TRP A 125 -18.07 4.20 -6.51
C TRP A 125 -17.64 3.62 -7.86
N ASP A 126 -18.18 2.45 -8.20
CA ASP A 126 -18.03 1.84 -9.51
C ASP A 126 -19.26 2.23 -10.35
N CYS A 127 -19.06 3.14 -11.31
CA CYS A 127 -20.10 3.68 -12.17
C CYS A 127 -19.99 3.10 -13.58
N HIS A 128 -20.97 2.31 -14.00
CA HIS A 128 -20.97 1.69 -15.32
C HIS A 128 -21.56 2.62 -16.39
N HIS A 129 -20.75 2.93 -17.40
CA HIS A 129 -21.20 3.54 -18.65
C HIS A 129 -21.43 2.42 -19.68
N ARG A 130 -22.65 2.34 -20.24
CA ARG A 130 -22.98 1.49 -21.40
C ARG A 130 -22.55 2.18 -22.70
#